data_AF-A0A954QLC6-F1
#
_entry.id   AF-A0A954QLC6-F1
#
_cell.length_a   1.000
_cell.length_b   1.000
_cell.length_c   1.000
_cell.angle_alpha   90.00
_cell.angle_beta   90.00
_cell.angle_gamma   90.00
#
_symmetry.space_group_name_H-M   'P 1'
#
loop_
_entity.id
_entity.type
_entity.pdbx_description
1 polymer ?
#
loop_
_entity_poly.entity_id
_entity_poly.type
_entity_poly.pdbx_seq_one_letter_code
_entity_poly.pdbx_strand_id
1 'polypeptide(L)'
;DHVQASLQASSLHAFERQRGHCSDYHGFCAAMGRAIGYPTRVTYGINPFPKNSPSHCKLEVFLPPYGWVSFDVSETQKLAASIRKNEDLTPAEKQALIAAASQRLLSGFRDNTWFLQTRGTDYELEPPAARRAAVVRTIYAEADGEPLPEPDPSAKGQKEFSWMTIHKYEADGTVTYPFKDLRTLSTSGTGVRAAEPAESR
;
A
#
# COMPACT_ATOMS: atom_id res chain seq x y z
N ASP A 1 7.87 -12.00 -0.43
CA ASP A 1 7.84 -12.34 0.99
C ASP A 1 6.50 -12.91 1.45
N HIS A 2 5.59 -13.27 0.54
CA HIS A 2 4.25 -13.73 0.91
C HIS A 2 4.25 -14.98 1.79
N VAL A 3 5.20 -15.89 1.54
CA VAL A 3 5.38 -17.13 2.29
C VAL A 3 5.70 -16.89 3.77
N GLN A 4 6.31 -15.76 4.12
CA GLN A 4 6.72 -15.46 5.50
C GLN A 4 5.87 -14.38 6.16
N ALA A 5 4.68 -14.08 5.62
CA ALA A 5 3.77 -13.12 6.22
C ALA A 5 2.90 -13.76 7.30
N SER A 6 2.38 -12.94 8.22
CA SER A 6 1.50 -13.44 9.28
C SER A 6 0.14 -13.90 8.77
N LEU A 7 -0.26 -13.42 7.58
CA LEU A 7 -1.60 -13.51 7.01
C LEU A 7 -2.73 -12.91 7.88
N GLN A 8 -2.37 -12.28 9.00
CA GLN A 8 -3.30 -11.76 10.02
C GLN A 8 -3.03 -10.28 10.36
N ALA A 9 -2.21 -9.58 9.57
CA ALA A 9 -1.81 -8.20 9.82
C ALA A 9 -1.16 -7.98 11.21
N SER A 10 -0.35 -8.94 11.66
CA SER A 10 0.29 -8.91 12.97
C SER A 10 1.48 -7.96 13.01
N SER A 11 1.35 -6.90 13.81
CA SER A 11 2.45 -5.97 14.11
C SER A 11 3.61 -6.66 14.85
N LEU A 12 3.29 -7.65 15.70
CA LEU A 12 4.29 -8.42 16.44
C LEU A 12 5.13 -9.29 15.49
N HIS A 13 4.48 -9.91 14.50
CA HIS A 13 5.19 -10.69 13.48
C HIS A 13 6.15 -9.82 12.66
N ALA A 14 5.71 -8.64 12.23
CA ALA A 14 6.59 -7.68 11.54
C ALA A 14 7.79 -7.28 12.41
N PHE A 15 7.60 -7.08 13.71
CA PHE A 15 8.66 -6.73 14.65
C PHE A 15 9.66 -7.88 14.86
N GLU A 16 9.17 -9.07 15.21
CA GLU A 16 10.00 -10.23 15.56
C GLU A 16 10.69 -10.85 14.36
N ARG A 17 10.00 -10.92 13.21
CA ARG A 17 10.51 -11.60 12.01
C ARG A 17 11.12 -10.65 11.01
N GLN A 18 10.85 -9.35 11.11
CA GLN A 18 11.25 -8.33 10.12
C GLN A 18 10.76 -8.65 8.69
N ARG A 19 9.66 -9.40 8.60
CA ARG A 19 9.07 -9.97 7.38
C ARG A 19 7.56 -9.81 7.44
N GLY A 20 6.89 -9.61 6.31
CA GLY A 20 5.44 -9.44 6.28
C GLY A 20 4.86 -8.94 4.96
N HIS A 21 3.54 -8.80 4.94
CA HIS A 21 2.80 -8.04 3.93
C HIS A 21 2.72 -6.55 4.30
N CYS A 22 2.17 -5.75 3.39
CA CYS A 22 1.85 -4.35 3.65
C CYS A 22 1.07 -4.18 4.97
N SER A 23 0.10 -5.04 5.24
CA SER A 23 -0.71 -4.99 6.45
C SER A 23 0.09 -5.22 7.75
N ASP A 24 1.12 -6.07 7.71
CA ASP A 24 2.01 -6.29 8.87
C ASP A 24 2.89 -5.06 9.12
N TYR A 25 3.51 -4.53 8.05
CA TYR A 25 4.40 -3.37 8.14
C TYR A 25 3.68 -2.08 8.51
N HIS A 26 2.58 -1.75 7.83
CA HIS A 26 1.80 -0.54 8.12
C HIS A 26 1.11 -0.64 9.48
N GLY A 27 0.64 -1.84 9.88
CA GLY A 27 0.13 -2.10 11.22
C GLY A 27 1.18 -1.84 12.30
N PHE A 28 2.40 -2.38 12.10
CA PHE A 28 3.53 -2.13 13.00
C PHE A 28 3.89 -0.65 13.10
N CYS A 29 4.03 0.05 11.97
CA CYS A 29 4.33 1.48 11.98
C CYS A 29 3.20 2.32 12.62
N ALA A 30 1.93 1.93 12.45
CA ALA A 30 0.81 2.58 13.13
C ALA A 30 0.87 2.35 14.66
N ALA A 31 1.15 1.12 15.09
CA ALA A 31 1.35 0.83 16.52
C ALA A 31 2.49 1.66 17.12
N MET A 32 3.62 1.76 16.41
CA MET A 32 4.76 2.58 16.83
C MET A 32 4.39 4.07 16.89
N GLY A 33 3.72 4.60 15.88
CA GLY A 33 3.27 6.00 15.85
C GLY A 33 2.37 6.35 17.03
N ARG A 34 1.41 5.48 17.37
CA ARG A 34 0.59 5.64 18.58
C ARG A 34 1.41 5.58 19.86
N ALA A 35 2.39 4.68 19.93
CA ALA A 35 3.27 4.56 21.10
C ALA A 35 4.11 5.83 21.34
N ILE A 36 4.48 6.56 20.28
CA ILE A 36 5.21 7.84 20.38
C ILE A 36 4.29 9.07 20.36
N GLY A 37 2.98 8.90 20.56
CA GLY A 37 2.03 10.00 20.76
C GLY A 37 1.40 10.59 19.50
N TYR A 38 1.64 10.02 18.31
CA TYR A 38 1.00 10.47 17.08
C TYR A 38 -0.30 9.69 16.80
N PRO A 39 -1.39 10.36 16.41
CA PRO A 39 -2.56 9.67 15.89
C PRO A 39 -2.21 9.02 14.54
N THR A 40 -2.36 7.70 14.46
CA THR A 40 -2.12 6.96 13.22
C THR A 40 -3.26 6.00 12.92
N ARG A 41 -3.47 5.70 11.64
CA ARG A 41 -4.39 4.65 11.19
C ARG A 41 -3.82 3.91 9.98
N VAL A 42 -4.31 2.70 9.74
CA VAL A 42 -4.09 1.97 8.49
C VAL A 42 -5.26 2.24 7.57
N THR A 43 -5.02 2.55 6.31
CA THR A 43 -6.06 2.71 5.29
C THR A 43 -5.97 1.59 4.27
N TYR A 44 -7.09 1.20 3.67
CA TYR A 44 -7.15 0.20 2.61
C TYR A 44 -7.86 0.75 1.40
N GLY A 45 -7.41 0.32 0.23
CA GLY A 45 -7.95 0.77 -1.03
C GLY A 45 -7.50 -0.10 -2.19
N ILE A 46 -7.96 0.28 -3.38
CA ILE A 46 -7.88 -0.55 -4.57
C ILE A 46 -7.12 0.21 -5.67
N ASN A 47 -6.14 -0.45 -6.28
CA ASN A 47 -5.53 -0.01 -7.53
C ASN A 47 -6.43 -0.43 -8.72
N PRO A 48 -6.88 0.50 -9.59
CA PRO A 48 -7.76 0.16 -10.72
C PRO A 48 -7.01 -0.36 -11.96
N PHE A 49 -5.74 -0.74 -11.80
CA PHE A 49 -4.90 -1.24 -12.88
C PHE A 49 -4.40 -2.66 -12.55
N PRO A 50 -3.99 -3.46 -13.56
CA PRO A 50 -3.59 -4.84 -13.34
C PRO A 50 -2.44 -5.00 -12.33
N LYS A 51 -2.74 -5.65 -11.20
CA LYS A 51 -1.81 -5.97 -10.11
C LYS A 51 -2.12 -7.38 -9.59
N ASN A 52 -1.12 -8.10 -9.07
CA ASN A 52 -1.34 -9.46 -8.53
C ASN A 52 -2.32 -9.44 -7.35
N SER A 53 -2.16 -8.46 -6.46
CA SER A 53 -3.17 -8.10 -5.47
C SER A 53 -3.46 -6.61 -5.64
N PRO A 54 -4.67 -6.27 -6.10
CA PRO A 54 -5.07 -4.89 -6.34
C PRO A 54 -5.49 -4.16 -5.07
N SER A 55 -5.85 -4.90 -4.01
CA SER A 55 -6.03 -4.36 -2.67
C SER A 55 -4.66 -4.04 -2.04
N HIS A 56 -4.55 -2.86 -1.45
CA HIS A 56 -3.33 -2.41 -0.79
C HIS A 56 -3.68 -1.54 0.42
N CYS A 57 -2.82 -1.58 1.44
CA CYS A 57 -2.96 -0.68 2.58
C CYS A 57 -1.84 0.35 2.64
N LYS A 58 -2.08 1.44 3.35
CA LYS A 58 -1.10 2.49 3.66
C LYS A 58 -1.21 2.92 5.11
N LEU A 59 -0.14 3.46 5.65
CA LEU A 59 -0.14 4.17 6.92
C LEU A 59 -0.61 5.61 6.68
N GLU A 60 -1.49 6.13 7.53
CA GLU A 60 -1.71 7.56 7.66
C GLU A 60 -1.37 8.03 9.07
N VAL A 61 -0.72 9.19 9.16
CA VAL A 61 -0.35 9.85 10.41
C VAL A 61 -0.96 11.25 10.41
N PHE A 62 -1.59 11.65 11.51
CA PHE A 62 -2.12 13.00 11.66
C PHE A 62 -1.00 13.95 12.08
N LEU A 63 -0.65 14.89 11.20
CA LEU A 63 0.43 15.84 11.37
C LEU A 63 -0.10 17.27 11.20
N PRO A 64 -0.31 18.04 12.28
CA PRO A 64 -0.66 19.45 12.17
C PRO A 64 0.46 20.27 11.49
N PRO A 65 0.14 21.26 10.64
CA PRO A 65 -1.20 21.67 10.19
C PRO A 65 -1.74 20.89 8.97
N TYR A 66 -1.00 19.89 8.48
CA TYR A 66 -1.27 19.18 7.23
C TYR A 66 -2.44 18.18 7.28
N GLY A 67 -2.87 17.76 8.47
CA GLY A 67 -3.92 16.76 8.64
C GLY A 67 -3.40 15.33 8.45
N TRP A 68 -4.19 14.45 7.83
CA TRP A 68 -3.79 13.06 7.59
C TRP A 68 -2.81 12.96 6.41
N VAL A 69 -1.57 12.59 6.71
CA VAL A 69 -0.50 12.40 5.72
C VAL A 69 -0.28 10.91 5.48
N SER A 70 -0.23 10.49 4.22
CA SER A 70 -0.11 9.09 3.80
C SER A 70 1.35 8.68 3.59
N PHE A 71 1.68 7.47 4.04
CA PHE A 71 2.98 6.84 3.97
C PHE A 71 2.85 5.39 3.47
N ASP A 72 3.49 5.08 2.35
CA ASP A 72 3.58 3.71 1.84
C ASP A 72 4.97 3.11 2.11
N VAL A 73 5.16 2.68 3.36
CA VAL A 73 6.41 2.05 3.81
C VAL A 73 6.71 0.78 3.00
N SER A 74 5.69 -0.04 2.74
CA SER A 74 5.86 -1.33 2.07
C SER A 74 6.30 -1.21 0.61
N GLU A 75 5.70 -0.31 -0.17
CA GLU A 75 6.08 -0.12 -1.57
C GLU A 75 7.39 0.65 -1.70
N THR A 76 7.68 1.57 -0.78
CA THR A 76 9.00 2.22 -0.70
C THR A 76 10.10 1.22 -0.40
N GLN A 77 9.87 0.26 0.50
CA GLN A 77 10.84 -0.81 0.78
C GLN A 77 11.07 -1.70 -0.44
N LYS A 78 10.01 -2.07 -1.18
CA LYS A 78 10.11 -2.84 -2.43
C LYS A 78 10.90 -2.08 -3.50
N LEU A 79 10.62 -0.79 -3.66
CA LEU A 79 11.34 0.10 -4.58
C LEU A 79 12.83 0.19 -4.23
N ALA A 80 13.16 0.40 -2.95
CA ALA A 80 14.55 0.41 -2.51
C ALA A 80 15.25 -0.94 -2.75
N ALA A 81 14.54 -2.06 -2.55
CA ALA A 81 15.07 -3.38 -2.84
C ALA A 81 15.30 -3.61 -4.35
N SER A 82 14.40 -3.13 -5.22
CA SER A 82 14.60 -3.24 -6.67
C SER A 82 15.76 -2.37 -7.16
N ILE A 83 15.93 -1.16 -6.61
CA ILE A 83 17.09 -0.29 -6.93
C ILE A 83 18.41 -1.00 -6.57
N ARG A 84 18.50 -1.60 -5.38
CA ARG A 84 19.72 -2.31 -4.94
C ARG A 84 20.10 -3.45 -5.89
N LYS A 85 19.09 -4.19 -6.37
CA LYS A 85 19.25 -5.35 -7.25
C LYS A 85 19.44 -4.99 -8.73
N ASN A 86 19.22 -3.74 -9.12
CA ASN A 86 19.37 -3.34 -10.52
C ASN A 86 20.85 -3.31 -10.91
N GLU A 87 21.26 -4.14 -11.87
CA GLU A 87 22.67 -4.26 -12.31
C GLU A 87 23.08 -3.12 -13.24
N ASP A 88 22.13 -2.43 -13.87
CA ASP A 88 22.37 -1.33 -14.80
C ASP A 88 22.75 -0.01 -14.09
N LEU A 89 22.59 0.05 -12.76
CA LEU A 89 22.87 1.24 -11.96
C LEU A 89 24.24 1.16 -11.29
N THR A 90 25.00 2.25 -11.37
CA THR A 90 26.23 2.43 -10.60
C THR A 90 25.94 2.50 -9.09
N PRO A 91 26.93 2.23 -8.22
CA PRO A 91 26.77 2.40 -6.78
C PRO A 91 26.31 3.81 -6.37
N ALA A 92 26.80 4.85 -7.05
CA ALA A 92 26.42 6.24 -6.80
C ALA A 92 24.95 6.51 -7.14
N GLU A 93 24.47 6.04 -8.30
CA GLU A 93 23.06 6.19 -8.71
C GLU A 93 22.12 5.43 -7.78
N LYS A 94 22.49 4.21 -7.36
CA LYS A 94 21.71 3.44 -6.37
C LYS A 94 21.56 4.22 -5.08
N GLN A 95 22.65 4.79 -4.57
CA GLN A 95 22.62 5.57 -3.34
C GLN A 95 21.73 6.82 -3.49
N ALA A 96 21.85 7.55 -4.59
CA ALA A 96 21.03 8.73 -4.85
C ALA A 96 19.53 8.40 -4.95
N LEU A 97 19.16 7.34 -5.67
CA LEU A 97 17.76 6.92 -5.81
C LEU A 97 17.16 6.39 -4.51
N ILE A 98 17.93 5.64 -3.72
CA ILE A 98 17.47 5.17 -2.40
C ILE A 98 17.27 6.35 -1.44
N ALA A 99 18.17 7.34 -1.48
CA ALA A 99 18.01 8.57 -0.71
C ALA A 99 16.76 9.34 -1.14
N ALA A 100 16.53 9.50 -2.45
CA ALA A 100 15.32 10.16 -2.98
C ALA A 100 14.03 9.42 -2.60
N ALA A 101 14.01 8.08 -2.68
CA ALA A 101 12.87 7.26 -2.25
C ALA A 101 12.58 7.43 -0.75
N SER A 102 13.64 7.51 0.06
CA SER A 102 13.52 7.73 1.51
C SER A 102 12.99 9.13 1.82
N GLN A 103 13.50 10.16 1.14
CA GLN A 103 13.02 11.55 1.29
C GLN A 103 11.56 11.69 0.87
N ARG A 104 11.15 11.06 -0.24
CA ARG A 104 9.76 11.02 -0.70
C ARG A 104 8.85 10.40 0.35
N LEU A 105 9.26 9.29 0.98
CA LEU A 105 8.50 8.67 2.07
C LEU A 105 8.40 9.62 3.28
N LEU A 106 9.53 10.17 3.74
CA LEU A 106 9.57 11.03 4.94
C LEU A 106 8.80 12.34 4.77
N SER A 107 8.72 12.86 3.55
CA SER A 107 7.95 14.07 3.24
C SER A 107 6.44 13.83 3.13
N GLY A 108 5.99 12.57 3.22
CA GLY A 108 4.64 12.15 2.87
C GLY A 108 4.48 12.11 1.34
N PHE A 109 3.91 11.02 0.84
CA PHE A 109 3.70 10.85 -0.60
C PHE A 109 2.30 10.34 -0.89
N ARG A 110 1.55 11.15 -1.64
CA ARG A 110 0.23 10.80 -2.13
C ARG A 110 0.32 10.42 -3.59
N ASP A 111 0.32 9.13 -3.88
CA ASP A 111 0.06 8.67 -5.26
C ASP A 111 -1.44 8.65 -5.54
N ASN A 112 -1.79 9.02 -6.78
CA ASN A 112 -3.17 9.03 -7.28
C ASN A 112 -3.52 7.74 -8.02
N THR A 113 -2.83 6.64 -7.70
CA THR A 113 -2.97 5.37 -8.43
C THR A 113 -3.94 4.41 -7.75
N TRP A 114 -4.64 4.85 -6.70
CA TRP A 114 -5.53 4.01 -5.91
C TRP A 114 -6.74 4.80 -5.39
N PHE A 115 -7.84 4.10 -5.15
CA PHE A 115 -9.02 4.62 -4.49
C PHE A 115 -9.07 4.12 -3.06
N LEU A 116 -9.23 5.04 -2.11
CA LEU A 116 -9.44 4.69 -0.70
C LEU A 116 -10.82 4.03 -0.54
N GLN A 117 -10.84 2.83 0.03
CA GLN A 117 -12.08 2.08 0.29
C GLN A 117 -12.47 2.13 1.76
N THR A 118 -11.50 1.97 2.67
CA THR A 118 -11.78 2.01 4.11
C THR A 118 -10.63 2.61 4.90
N ARG A 119 -10.98 3.20 6.04
CA ARG A 119 -10.05 3.75 7.02
C ARG A 119 -10.14 2.89 8.27
N GLY A 120 -8.99 2.42 8.73
CA GLY A 120 -8.87 1.68 9.98
C GLY A 120 -9.44 2.52 11.11
N THR A 121 -10.39 1.93 11.81
CA THR A 121 -10.99 2.41 13.04
C THR A 121 -11.25 1.18 13.90
N ASP A 122 -11.38 1.40 15.19
CA ASP A 122 -11.80 0.35 16.09
C ASP A 122 -13.31 0.11 15.87
N TYR A 123 -13.68 -1.14 15.61
CA TYR A 123 -15.06 -1.59 15.47
C TYR A 123 -15.35 -2.64 16.54
N GLU A 124 -16.53 -2.60 17.14
CA GLU A 124 -17.06 -3.73 17.89
C GLU A 124 -17.59 -4.76 16.89
N LEU A 125 -17.03 -5.97 16.94
CA LEU A 125 -17.49 -7.07 16.10
C LEU A 125 -18.75 -7.67 16.72
N GLU A 126 -19.73 -8.03 15.89
CA GLU A 126 -20.91 -8.78 16.29
C GLU A 126 -20.97 -10.09 15.48
N PRO A 127 -20.80 -11.26 16.11
CA PRO A 127 -20.52 -11.44 17.53
C PRO A 127 -19.12 -10.94 17.93
N PRO A 128 -18.89 -10.60 19.22
CA PRO A 128 -17.57 -10.21 19.71
C PRO A 128 -16.51 -11.26 19.36
N ALA A 129 -15.37 -10.82 18.83
CA ALA A 129 -14.29 -11.75 18.54
C ALA A 129 -13.73 -12.34 19.84
N ALA A 130 -13.63 -13.66 19.91
CA ALA A 130 -13.04 -14.38 21.05
C ALA A 130 -11.58 -13.98 21.35
N ARG A 131 -10.90 -13.38 20.38
CA ARG A 131 -9.55 -12.80 20.50
C ARG A 131 -9.49 -11.49 19.72
N ARG A 132 -8.60 -10.57 20.13
CA ARG A 132 -8.36 -9.33 19.38
C ARG A 132 -7.94 -9.65 17.94
N ALA A 133 -8.70 -9.13 16.97
CA ALA A 133 -8.35 -9.18 15.57
C ALA A 133 -7.56 -7.92 15.18
N ALA A 134 -6.44 -8.06 14.48
CA ALA A 134 -5.63 -6.91 14.09
C ALA A 134 -6.25 -6.16 12.89
N VAL A 135 -6.67 -6.91 11.86
CA VAL A 135 -7.44 -6.40 10.71
C VAL A 135 -8.32 -7.54 10.17
N VAL A 136 -9.55 -7.23 9.80
CA VAL A 136 -10.38 -8.08 8.93
C VAL A 136 -10.10 -7.67 7.48
N ARG A 137 -9.22 -8.41 6.79
CA ARG A 137 -8.73 -8.06 5.45
C ARG A 137 -9.57 -8.68 4.34
N THR A 138 -10.05 -9.89 4.59
CA THR A 138 -10.83 -10.70 3.66
C THR A 138 -12.16 -11.02 4.33
N ILE A 139 -13.23 -10.98 3.54
CA ILE A 139 -14.53 -11.43 4.01
C ILE A 139 -14.48 -12.95 4.11
N TYR A 140 -15.05 -13.51 5.16
CA TYR A 140 -15.44 -14.91 5.15
C TYR A 140 -16.64 -15.01 4.20
N ALA A 141 -16.45 -15.66 3.06
CA ALA A 141 -17.50 -15.88 2.07
C ALA A 141 -17.83 -17.38 2.05
N GLU A 142 -19.11 -17.68 2.19
CA GLU A 142 -19.66 -19.03 2.14
C GLU A 142 -20.70 -19.08 1.02
N ALA A 143 -20.69 -20.14 0.22
CA ALA A 143 -21.73 -20.43 -0.75
C ALA A 143 -22.23 -21.85 -0.51
N ASP A 144 -23.55 -22.02 -0.42
CA ASP A 144 -24.20 -23.32 -0.23
C ASP A 144 -23.67 -24.12 0.99
N GLY A 145 -23.30 -23.45 2.08
CA GLY A 145 -22.74 -24.11 3.27
C GLY A 145 -21.22 -24.28 3.24
N GLU A 146 -20.57 -23.99 2.12
CA GLU A 146 -19.14 -24.27 1.90
C GLU A 146 -18.31 -22.98 1.87
N PRO A 147 -17.26 -22.86 2.70
CA PRO A 147 -16.35 -21.74 2.66
C PRO A 147 -15.64 -21.64 1.31
N LEU A 148 -15.70 -20.48 0.67
CA LEU A 148 -14.96 -20.23 -0.56
C LEU A 148 -13.46 -20.06 -0.26
N PRO A 149 -12.57 -20.58 -1.13
CA PRO A 149 -11.14 -20.51 -0.88
C PRO A 149 -10.66 -19.05 -0.87
N GLU A 150 -9.80 -18.74 0.10
CA GLU A 150 -9.10 -17.47 0.16
C GLU A 150 -8.15 -17.36 -1.05
N PRO A 151 -8.14 -16.23 -1.79
CA PRO A 151 -7.17 -16.03 -2.85
C PRO A 151 -5.75 -16.10 -2.30
N ASP A 152 -4.88 -16.89 -2.92
CA ASP A 152 -3.44 -16.82 -2.68
C ASP A 152 -2.84 -15.68 -3.52
N PRO A 153 -2.49 -14.52 -2.91
CA PRO A 153 -1.90 -13.40 -3.65
C PRO A 153 -0.52 -13.72 -4.23
N SER A 154 0.10 -14.83 -3.83
CA SER A 154 1.38 -15.31 -4.37
C SER A 154 1.21 -16.14 -5.66
N ALA A 155 0.02 -16.69 -5.90
CA ALA A 155 -0.31 -17.48 -7.08
C ALA A 155 -0.59 -16.60 -8.31
N LYS A 156 0.49 -16.12 -8.97
CA LYS A 156 0.41 -15.19 -10.12
C LYS A 156 -0.52 -15.64 -11.26
N GLY A 157 -0.73 -16.95 -11.41
CA GLY A 157 -1.59 -17.56 -12.43
C GLY A 157 -3.04 -17.80 -11.99
N GLN A 158 -3.36 -17.72 -10.69
CA GLN A 158 -4.68 -17.98 -10.15
C GLN A 158 -5.27 -16.68 -9.60
N LYS A 159 -5.92 -15.92 -10.49
CA LYS A 159 -6.52 -14.61 -10.16
C LYS A 159 -8.00 -14.71 -9.73
N GLU A 160 -8.52 -15.94 -9.67
CA GLU A 160 -9.94 -16.29 -9.72
C GLU A 160 -10.71 -15.97 -8.44
N PHE A 161 -10.02 -15.71 -7.33
CA PHE A 161 -10.66 -15.42 -6.03
C PHE A 161 -10.32 -14.04 -5.48
N SER A 162 -9.72 -13.16 -6.28
CA SER A 162 -9.65 -11.74 -5.93
C SER A 162 -11.08 -11.23 -6.02
N TRP A 163 -11.81 -11.19 -4.90
CA TRP A 163 -13.14 -10.58 -4.77
C TRP A 163 -13.07 -9.07 -4.93
N MET A 164 -12.42 -8.61 -6.00
CA MET A 164 -12.68 -7.33 -6.57
C MET A 164 -13.92 -7.49 -7.43
N THR A 165 -15.02 -7.02 -6.89
CA THR A 165 -16.09 -6.34 -7.65
C THR A 165 -15.76 -6.21 -9.14
N ILE A 166 -16.46 -6.97 -9.98
CA ILE A 166 -16.90 -6.87 -11.42
C ILE A 166 -16.36 -5.73 -12.34
N HIS A 167 -15.44 -4.91 -11.91
CA HIS A 167 -15.11 -3.63 -12.50
C HIS A 167 -13.89 -3.81 -13.38
N LYS A 168 -14.13 -3.98 -14.68
CA LYS A 168 -13.12 -3.81 -15.71
C LYS A 168 -12.97 -2.30 -15.97
N TYR A 169 -11.85 -1.72 -15.57
CA TYR A 169 -11.51 -0.35 -15.93
C TYR A 169 -10.66 -0.37 -17.21
N GLU A 170 -11.09 0.38 -18.22
CA GLU A 170 -10.27 0.71 -19.39
C GLU A 170 -9.68 2.09 -19.16
N ALA A 171 -8.36 2.18 -19.13
CA ALA A 171 -7.68 3.45 -18.94
C ALA A 171 -7.76 4.27 -20.24
N ASP A 172 -8.10 5.54 -20.13
CA ASP A 172 -8.08 6.54 -21.20
C ASP A 172 -6.65 7.07 -21.50
N GLY A 173 -5.68 6.71 -20.67
CA GLY A 173 -4.27 7.03 -20.84
C GLY A 173 -3.33 6.11 -20.06
N THR A 174 -2.02 6.32 -20.23
CA THR A 174 -1.00 5.51 -19.55
C THR A 174 -0.89 5.90 -18.08
N VAL A 175 -1.32 5.03 -17.18
CA VAL A 175 -1.10 5.19 -15.73
C VAL A 175 0.30 4.70 -15.36
N THR A 176 1.14 5.60 -14.84
CA THR A 176 2.47 5.24 -14.35
C THR A 176 2.42 4.96 -12.84
N TYR A 177 2.82 3.76 -12.44
CA TYR A 177 2.89 3.40 -11.02
C TYR A 177 4.20 3.92 -10.40
N PRO A 178 4.16 4.91 -9.48
CA PRO A 178 5.36 5.63 -9.04
C PRO A 178 6.32 4.82 -8.16
N PHE A 179 5.95 3.59 -7.78
CA PHE A 179 6.83 2.65 -7.08
C PHE A 179 7.53 1.67 -8.02
N LYS A 180 7.28 1.75 -9.34
CA LYS A 180 7.98 0.97 -10.37
C LYS A 180 8.73 1.83 -11.39
N ASP A 181 8.49 3.14 -11.42
CA ASP A 181 9.17 4.07 -12.30
C ASP A 181 10.19 4.93 -11.54
N LEU A 182 11.49 4.67 -11.76
CA LEU A 182 12.59 5.39 -11.12
C LEU A 182 12.65 6.88 -11.51
N ARG A 183 12.08 7.26 -12.66
CA ARG A 183 12.01 8.67 -13.10
C ARG A 183 11.14 9.50 -12.17
N THR A 184 10.26 8.88 -11.40
CA THR A 184 9.45 9.57 -10.38
C THR A 184 10.26 9.98 -9.15
N LEU A 185 11.52 9.54 -9.04
CA LEU A 185 12.44 9.92 -7.97
C LEU A 185 13.42 11.03 -8.38
N SER A 186 13.51 11.40 -9.67
CA SER A 186 14.37 12.51 -10.10
C SER A 186 13.73 13.85 -9.77
N THR A 187 14.49 14.71 -9.11
CA THR A 187 14.11 16.04 -8.59
C THR A 187 13.86 17.12 -9.66
N SER A 188 13.77 16.77 -10.95
CA SER A 188 13.49 17.73 -12.04
C SER A 188 12.01 18.05 -12.26
N GLY A 189 11.13 17.71 -11.30
CA GLY A 189 9.70 17.98 -11.36
C GLY A 189 9.29 19.26 -10.63
N THR A 190 9.69 20.43 -11.14
CA THR A 190 8.79 21.59 -11.02
C THR A 190 7.48 21.18 -11.66
N GLY A 191 6.44 20.99 -10.86
CA GLY A 191 5.09 20.75 -11.34
C GLY A 191 4.60 21.97 -12.12
N VAL A 192 4.94 22.04 -13.41
CA VAL A 192 4.19 22.84 -14.37
C VAL A 192 2.99 21.98 -14.73
N ARG A 193 1.83 22.33 -14.13
CA ARG A 193 0.56 22.07 -14.80
C ARG A 193 0.67 22.72 -16.17
N ALA A 194 0.70 21.93 -17.24
CA ALA A 194 0.19 22.43 -18.50
C ALA A 194 -1.31 22.63 -18.26
N ALA A 195 -1.72 23.89 -18.04
CA ALA A 195 -3.10 24.26 -18.19
C ALA A 195 -3.47 23.94 -19.64
N GLU A 196 -4.42 23.03 -19.84
CA GLU A 196 -5.08 22.91 -21.14
C GLU A 196 -5.72 24.27 -21.46
N PRO A 197 -5.58 24.78 -22.69
CA PRO A 197 -6.28 26.00 -23.07
C PRO A 197 -7.78 25.73 -22.97
N ALA A 198 -8.48 26.58 -22.23
CA ALA A 198 -9.92 26.57 -22.18
C ALA A 198 -10.46 26.66 -23.61
N GLU A 199 -11.15 25.62 -24.08
CA GLU A 199 -11.94 25.71 -25.29
C GLU A 199 -13.03 26.75 -25.06
N SER A 200 -12.99 27.81 -25.86
CA SER A 200 -14.04 28.81 -25.94
C SER A 200 -15.33 28.15 -26.45
N ARG A 201 -16.37 28.16 -25.62
CA ARG A 201 -17.76 28.16 -26.07
C ARG A 201 -18.48 29.34 -25.44
#